data_AF-A0A2N5JPM1-F1
#
_entry.id   AF-A0A2N5JPM1-F1
#
_cell.length_a   1.000
_cell.length_b   1.000
_cell.length_c   1.000
_cell.angle_alpha   90.00
_cell.angle_beta   90.00
_cell.angle_gamma   90.00
#
_symmetry.space_group_name_H-M   'P 1'
#
loop_
_entity.id
_entity.type
_entity.pdbx_description
1 polymer ?
#
loop_
_entity_poly.entity_id
_entity_poly.type
_entity_poly.pdbx_seq_one_letter_code
_entity_poly.pdbx_strand_id
1 'polypeptide(L)'
;MARRRSAGFAASPSKDDTGLKVAIAGAIFILGIGIGVAITTLNPAQQTVDATRLEYLAGRFCTNFGYAAVVTTSRIYVTLNPYNVYVSQSDSEPGCVVLPNNWNQLQQRQLVSNEDVQRCRSRLNTFGYTGSLDDSQNVRVDCIYESKDAQAAFIPPSQPSQP
;
A
#
# COMPACT_ATOMS: atom_id res chain seq x y z
N MET A 1 -9.19 -80.22 -38.64
CA MET A 1 -9.33 -78.91 -39.31
C MET A 1 -9.93 -77.90 -38.32
N ALA A 2 -9.11 -77.03 -37.73
CA ALA A 2 -9.57 -76.00 -36.79
C ALA A 2 -9.25 -74.62 -37.40
N ARG A 3 -10.30 -73.86 -37.75
CA ARG A 3 -10.20 -72.51 -38.33
C ARG A 3 -9.87 -71.50 -37.21
N ARG A 4 -8.68 -70.90 -37.27
CA ARG A 4 -8.34 -69.68 -36.52
C ARG A 4 -9.24 -68.53 -36.97
N ARG A 5 -9.95 -67.89 -36.02
CA ARG A 5 -10.57 -66.58 -36.24
C ARG A 5 -9.65 -65.51 -35.65
N SER A 6 -8.95 -64.81 -36.52
CA SER A 6 -8.20 -63.60 -36.18
C SER A 6 -9.22 -62.47 -35.96
N ALA A 7 -9.32 -61.96 -34.74
CA ALA A 7 -10.02 -60.70 -34.47
C ALA A 7 -9.16 -59.56 -35.02
N GLY A 8 -9.56 -59.01 -36.16
CA GLY A 8 -8.98 -57.77 -36.67
C GLY A 8 -9.37 -56.62 -35.75
N PHE A 9 -8.39 -56.00 -35.10
CA PHE A 9 -8.54 -54.65 -34.59
C PHE A 9 -8.78 -53.72 -35.78
N ALA A 10 -10.03 -53.33 -35.98
CA ALA A 10 -10.39 -52.31 -36.94
C ALA A 10 -9.95 -50.95 -36.39
N ALA A 11 -8.70 -50.58 -36.65
CA ALA A 11 -8.31 -49.18 -36.67
C ALA A 11 -8.93 -48.58 -37.95
N SER A 12 -10.00 -47.81 -37.79
CA SER A 12 -10.50 -46.93 -38.84
C SER A 12 -10.17 -45.49 -38.44
N PRO A 13 -9.08 -44.90 -38.97
CA PRO A 13 -8.79 -43.49 -38.78
C PRO A 13 -9.40 -42.72 -39.96
N SER A 14 -10.27 -41.75 -39.69
CA SER A 14 -10.31 -40.49 -40.46
C SER A 14 -11.45 -39.58 -40.02
N LYS A 15 -11.12 -38.29 -39.98
CA LYS A 15 -11.96 -37.09 -39.83
C LYS A 15 -12.42 -36.74 -38.41
N ASP A 16 -11.58 -35.97 -37.73
CA ASP A 16 -11.96 -34.65 -37.19
C ASP A 16 -10.72 -33.90 -36.71
N ASP A 17 -9.92 -33.40 -37.66
CA ASP A 17 -8.77 -32.52 -37.40
C ASP A 17 -9.18 -31.30 -36.54
N THR A 18 -10.39 -30.80 -36.71
CA THR A 18 -10.94 -29.68 -35.94
C THR A 18 -11.24 -30.08 -34.50
N GLY A 19 -11.83 -31.26 -34.28
CA GLY A 19 -12.16 -31.76 -32.93
C GLY A 19 -10.90 -32.04 -32.10
N LEU A 20 -9.89 -32.64 -32.72
CA LEU A 20 -8.59 -32.90 -32.08
C LEU A 20 -7.86 -31.59 -31.74
N LYS A 21 -7.86 -30.60 -32.64
CA LYS A 21 -7.25 -29.29 -32.40
C LYS A 21 -7.94 -28.54 -31.27
N VAL A 22 -9.28 -28.59 -31.19
CA VAL A 22 -10.06 -27.98 -30.11
C VAL A 22 -9.78 -28.66 -28.77
N ALA A 23 -9.67 -29.99 -28.75
CA ALA A 23 -9.33 -30.74 -27.54
C ALA A 23 -7.91 -30.39 -27.03
N ILE A 24 -6.93 -30.29 -27.93
CA ILE A 24 -5.56 -29.90 -27.58
C ILE A 24 -5.53 -28.45 -27.07
N ALA A 25 -6.24 -27.52 -27.72
CA ALA A 25 -6.33 -26.13 -27.28
C ALA A 25 -6.97 -26.01 -25.88
N GLY A 26 -8.03 -26.76 -25.62
CA GLY A 26 -8.67 -26.81 -24.31
C GLY A 26 -7.74 -27.35 -23.21
N ALA A 27 -6.97 -28.40 -23.51
CA ALA A 27 -6.02 -28.98 -22.56
C ALA A 27 -4.89 -27.99 -22.20
N ILE A 28 -4.33 -27.29 -23.20
CA ILE A 28 -3.28 -26.28 -22.98
C ILE A 28 -3.83 -25.10 -22.17
N PHE A 29 -5.07 -24.69 -22.40
CA PHE A 29 -5.71 -23.61 -21.66
C PHE A 29 -5.90 -23.94 -20.18
N ILE A 30 -6.41 -25.14 -19.86
CA ILE A 30 -6.58 -25.61 -18.48
C ILE A 30 -5.21 -25.71 -17.78
N LEU A 31 -4.20 -26.26 -18.46
CA LEU A 31 -2.84 -26.35 -17.92
C LEU A 31 -2.25 -24.94 -17.67
N GLY A 32 -2.48 -24.00 -18.60
CA GLY A 32 -2.02 -22.62 -18.49
C GLY A 32 -2.64 -21.87 -17.31
N ILE A 33 -3.95 -22.03 -17.07
CA ILE A 33 -4.62 -21.48 -15.89
C ILE A 33 -4.05 -22.10 -14.62
N GLY A 34 -3.90 -23.44 -14.58
CA GLY A 34 -3.38 -24.14 -13.40
C GLY A 34 -1.97 -23.68 -13.01
N ILE A 35 -1.08 -23.51 -13.98
CA ILE A 35 0.29 -23.03 -13.77
C ILE A 35 0.29 -21.54 -13.39
N GLY A 36 -0.51 -20.71 -14.08
CA GLY A 36 -0.59 -19.28 -13.82
C GLY A 36 -1.04 -18.95 -12.40
N VAL A 37 -2.08 -19.63 -11.90
CA VAL A 37 -2.57 -19.46 -10.52
C VAL A 37 -1.51 -19.90 -9.50
N ALA A 38 -0.79 -21.00 -9.75
CA ALA A 38 0.26 -21.47 -8.84
C ALA A 38 1.39 -20.44 -8.69
N ILE A 39 1.84 -19.81 -9.79
CA ILE A 39 2.90 -18.79 -9.74
C ILE A 39 2.44 -17.55 -8.96
N THR A 40 1.18 -17.11 -9.12
CA THR A 40 0.62 -15.98 -8.34
C THR A 40 0.56 -16.28 -6.83
N THR A 41 0.31 -17.54 -6.43
CA THR A 41 0.27 -17.92 -5.01
C THR A 41 1.65 -18.06 -4.36
N LEU A 42 2.67 -18.43 -5.14
CA LEU A 42 4.04 -18.62 -4.62
C LEU A 42 4.81 -17.31 -4.48
N ASN A 43 4.35 -16.24 -5.13
CA ASN A 43 4.94 -14.92 -5.05
C ASN A 43 3.82 -13.91 -4.78
N PRO A 44 3.29 -13.81 -3.53
CA PRO A 44 2.29 -12.81 -3.21
C PRO A 44 2.89 -11.46 -3.56
N ALA A 45 2.33 -10.80 -4.58
CA ALA A 45 2.68 -9.42 -4.90
C ALA A 45 2.63 -8.62 -3.59
N GLN A 46 3.64 -7.77 -3.36
CA GLN A 46 3.67 -6.89 -2.19
C GLN A 46 2.28 -6.28 -2.01
N GLN A 47 1.66 -6.52 -0.85
CA GLN A 47 0.31 -6.06 -0.58
C GLN A 47 0.29 -4.55 -0.79
N THR A 48 -0.28 -4.10 -1.90
CA THR A 48 -0.49 -2.68 -2.15
C THR A 48 -1.44 -2.20 -1.06
N VAL A 49 -0.93 -1.36 -0.16
CA VAL A 49 -1.78 -0.71 0.85
C VAL A 49 -2.70 0.25 0.12
N ASP A 50 -3.94 -0.16 -0.09
CA ASP A 50 -4.99 0.73 -0.55
C ASP A 50 -5.32 1.76 0.55
N ALA A 51 -5.82 2.93 0.18
CA ALA A 51 -6.20 4.00 1.08
C ALA A 51 -7.13 3.49 2.21
N THR A 52 -8.10 2.63 1.88
CA THR A 52 -9.00 2.04 2.89
C THR A 52 -8.27 1.12 3.86
N ARG A 53 -7.26 0.38 3.39
CA ARG A 53 -6.45 -0.47 4.26
C ARG A 53 -5.56 0.39 5.17
N LEU A 54 -5.01 1.47 4.64
CA LEU A 54 -4.20 2.42 5.41
C LEU A 54 -5.02 3.09 6.52
N GLU A 55 -6.23 3.55 6.21
CA GLU A 55 -7.17 4.13 7.19
C GLU A 55 -7.50 3.15 8.32
N TYR A 56 -7.72 1.88 7.98
CA TYR A 56 -7.93 0.85 8.99
C TYR A 56 -6.70 0.65 9.89
N LEU A 57 -5.49 0.64 9.31
CA LEU A 57 -4.24 0.45 10.05
C LEU A 57 -3.86 1.66 10.92
N ALA A 58 -4.17 2.88 10.46
CA ALA A 58 -4.00 4.11 11.24
C ALA A 58 -4.98 4.22 12.42
N GLY A 59 -6.04 3.42 12.42
CA GLY A 59 -6.99 3.29 13.52
C GLY A 59 -8.16 4.28 13.44
N ARG A 60 -9.23 3.95 14.17
CA ARG A 60 -10.51 4.71 14.13
C ARG A 60 -10.41 6.15 14.61
N PHE A 61 -9.42 6.47 15.43
CA PHE A 61 -9.20 7.87 15.80
C PHE A 61 -8.85 8.70 14.57
N CYS A 62 -7.96 8.17 13.72
CA CYS A 62 -7.50 8.90 12.56
C CYS A 62 -8.61 9.20 11.57
N THR A 63 -9.48 8.22 11.31
CA THR A 63 -10.61 8.38 10.38
C THR A 63 -11.61 9.44 10.81
N ASN A 64 -11.68 9.78 12.11
CA ASN A 64 -12.60 10.78 12.64
C ASN A 64 -11.98 12.16 12.82
N PHE A 65 -10.67 12.22 13.12
CA PHE A 65 -10.02 13.44 13.58
C PHE A 65 -8.81 13.87 12.74
N GLY A 66 -8.49 13.15 11.67
CA GLY A 66 -7.28 13.35 10.88
C GLY A 66 -7.33 12.73 9.48
N TYR A 67 -6.14 12.57 8.90
CA TYR A 67 -5.90 11.88 7.64
C TYR A 67 -4.91 10.74 7.86
N ALA A 68 -5.24 9.56 7.36
CA ALA A 68 -4.32 8.43 7.40
C ALA A 68 -3.09 8.73 6.53
N ALA A 69 -1.92 8.40 7.05
CA ALA A 69 -0.65 8.71 6.42
C ALA A 69 0.32 7.54 6.52
N VAL A 70 1.23 7.45 5.56
CA VAL A 70 2.40 6.58 5.65
C VAL A 70 3.54 7.42 6.22
N VAL A 71 4.00 7.06 7.42
CA VAL A 71 5.09 7.75 8.10
C VAL A 71 6.38 7.02 7.80
N THR A 72 7.34 7.79 7.30
CA THR A 72 8.58 7.27 6.73
C THR A 72 9.74 7.83 7.54
N THR A 73 10.42 6.98 8.30
CA THR A 73 11.55 7.38 9.15
C THR A 73 12.85 7.00 8.47
N SER A 74 13.70 7.98 8.21
CA SER A 74 15.05 7.79 7.67
C SER A 74 16.04 8.70 8.39
N ARG A 75 17.30 8.28 8.46
CA ARG A 75 18.40 9.07 9.01
C ARG A 75 19.23 9.63 7.88
N ILE A 76 19.43 10.95 7.89
CA ILE A 76 20.29 11.65 6.96
C ILE A 76 21.57 12.04 7.70
N TYR A 77 22.71 11.54 7.25
CA TYR A 77 24.02 11.84 7.80
C TYR A 77 24.74 12.80 6.86
N VAL A 78 25.11 13.97 7.37
CA VAL A 78 25.89 14.96 6.62
C VAL A 78 27.27 15.05 7.27
N THR A 79 28.31 14.66 6.54
CA THR A 79 29.70 14.88 6.95
C THR A 79 30.15 16.22 6.38
N LEU A 80 30.95 16.99 7.13
CA LEU A 80 31.46 18.30 6.67
C LEU A 80 32.92 18.25 6.20
N ASN A 81 33.60 17.13 6.44
CA ASN A 81 34.98 16.94 6.01
C ASN A 81 35.32 15.44 5.86
N PRO A 82 35.35 14.90 4.62
CA PRO A 82 34.87 15.50 3.38
C PRO A 82 33.34 15.70 3.37
N TYR A 83 32.81 16.61 2.56
CA TYR A 83 31.35 16.85 2.49
C TYR A 83 30.64 15.68 1.78
N ASN A 84 29.88 14.88 2.53
CA ASN A 84 29.09 13.77 1.99
C ASN A 84 27.74 13.66 2.69
N VAL A 85 26.74 13.16 1.97
CA VAL A 85 25.39 12.91 2.48
C VAL A 85 25.07 11.42 2.32
N TYR A 86 24.71 10.76 3.41
CA TYR A 86 24.28 9.36 3.42
C TYR A 86 22.85 9.26 3.96
N VAL A 87 22.04 8.38 3.37
CA VAL A 87 20.66 8.14 3.79
C VAL A 87 20.54 6.68 4.23
N SER A 88 20.00 6.45 5.42
CA SER A 88 19.74 5.09 5.89
C SER A 88 18.60 4.43 5.10
N GLN A 89 18.49 3.10 5.17
CA GLN A 89 17.26 2.44 4.77
C GLN A 89 16.07 3.07 5.52
N SER A 90 15.01 3.33 4.76
CA SER A 90 13.81 3.94 5.30
C SER A 90 12.89 2.88 5.88
N ASP A 91 12.35 3.15 7.06
CA ASP A 91 11.29 2.33 7.66
C ASP A 91 9.95 3.05 7.50
N SER A 92 8.90 2.32 7.15
CA SER A 92 7.57 2.86 6.86
C SER A 92 6.53 2.23 7.75
N GLU A 93 5.80 3.06 8.49
CA GLU A 93 4.73 2.64 9.38
C GLU A 93 3.44 3.44 9.13
N PRO A 94 2.26 2.86 9.36
CA PRO A 94 1.01 3.60 9.29
C PRO A 94 0.95 4.62 10.44
N GLY A 95 0.47 5.80 10.12
CA GLY A 95 0.27 6.88 11.08
C GLY A 95 -0.89 7.76 10.69
N CYS A 96 -1.00 8.88 11.39
CA CYS A 96 -2.10 9.81 11.21
C CYS A 96 -1.63 11.25 11.33
N VAL A 97 -2.11 12.11 10.43
CA VAL A 97 -1.99 13.56 10.55
C VAL A 97 -3.29 14.10 11.15
N VAL A 98 -3.21 14.69 12.34
CA VAL A 98 -4.38 15.18 13.08
C VAL A 98 -4.75 16.57 12.58
N LEU A 99 -6.05 16.82 12.40
CA LEU A 99 -6.54 18.12 11.98
C LEU A 99 -6.38 19.17 13.11
N PRO A 100 -6.02 20.43 12.79
CA PRO A 100 -5.83 21.51 13.77
C PRO A 100 -6.98 21.75 14.75
N ASN A 101 -8.22 21.53 14.33
CA ASN A 101 -9.41 21.69 15.16
C ASN A 101 -9.58 20.57 16.21
N ASN A 102 -8.84 19.47 16.09
CA ASN A 102 -9.01 18.26 16.91
C ASN A 102 -7.84 17.99 17.87
N TRP A 103 -6.89 18.92 18.02
CA TRP A 103 -5.73 18.72 18.91
C TRP A 103 -6.10 18.56 20.38
N ASN A 104 -7.27 19.08 20.80
CA ASN A 104 -7.80 18.85 22.14
C ASN A 104 -7.99 17.36 22.46
N GLN A 105 -8.22 16.52 21.44
CA GLN A 105 -8.37 15.08 21.61
C GLN A 105 -7.06 14.38 22.02
N LEU A 106 -5.91 14.91 21.59
CA LEU A 106 -4.59 14.43 22.00
C LEU A 106 -4.26 14.90 23.42
N GLN A 107 -4.65 16.13 23.77
CA GLN A 107 -4.49 16.68 25.12
C GLN A 107 -5.31 15.92 26.16
N GLN A 108 -6.57 15.57 25.83
CA GLN A 108 -7.43 14.77 26.73
C GLN A 108 -6.83 13.40 27.05
N ARG A 109 -6.04 12.84 26.12
CA ARG A 109 -5.31 11.58 26.30
C ARG A 109 -3.93 11.76 26.92
N GLN A 110 -3.58 12.99 27.30
CA GLN A 110 -2.29 13.35 27.90
C GLN A 110 -1.08 13.04 27.00
N LEU A 111 -1.30 13.00 25.68
CA LEU A 111 -0.24 12.72 24.70
C LEU A 111 0.55 13.98 24.30
N VAL A 112 -0.06 15.15 24.51
CA VAL A 112 0.56 16.46 24.28
C VAL A 112 0.14 17.43 25.38
N SER A 113 1.06 18.31 25.79
CA SER A 113 0.77 19.35 26.78
C SER A 113 0.13 20.59 26.16
N ASN A 114 -0.29 21.54 27.01
CA ASN A 114 -0.77 22.85 26.54
C ASN A 114 0.36 23.66 25.92
N GLU A 115 1.55 23.56 26.49
CA GLU A 115 2.77 24.21 26.01
C GLU A 115 3.17 23.67 24.63
N ASP A 116 3.06 22.35 24.42
CA ASP A 116 3.34 21.72 23.11
C ASP A 116 2.38 22.21 22.04
N VAL A 117 1.09 22.27 22.36
CA VAL A 117 0.07 22.78 21.45
C VAL A 117 0.33 24.23 21.07
N GLN A 118 0.66 25.09 22.03
CA GLN A 118 0.99 26.49 21.74
C GLN A 118 2.24 26.62 20.87
N ARG A 119 3.30 25.84 21.18
CA ARG A 119 4.55 25.84 20.42
C ARG A 119 4.37 25.32 19.00
N CYS A 120 3.56 24.28 18.83
CA CYS A 120 3.29 23.71 17.51
C CYS A 120 2.46 24.68 16.66
N ARG A 121 1.41 25.27 17.27
CA ARG A 121 0.55 26.25 16.61
C ARG A 121 1.31 27.49 16.14
N SER A 122 2.22 28.02 16.96
CA SER A 122 2.97 29.24 16.63
C SER A 122 3.91 29.08 15.43
N ARG A 123 4.25 27.84 15.07
CA ARG A 123 5.07 27.50 13.90
C ARG A 123 4.26 27.15 12.65
N LEU A 124 2.93 27.31 12.70
CA LEU A 124 2.01 26.90 11.63
C LEU A 124 2.13 25.40 11.28
N ASN A 125 2.48 24.58 12.27
CA ASN A 125 2.61 23.14 12.14
C ASN A 125 1.31 22.43 12.55
N THR A 126 1.25 21.12 12.31
CA THR A 126 0.21 20.22 12.81
C THR A 126 0.79 19.04 13.59
N PHE A 127 -0.05 18.25 14.24
CA PHE A 127 0.39 17.03 14.91
C PHE A 127 0.24 15.80 14.01
N GLY A 128 1.25 14.95 14.02
CA GLY A 128 1.18 13.59 13.49
C GLY A 128 1.42 12.59 14.61
N TYR A 129 0.90 11.38 14.47
CA TYR A 129 1.25 10.29 15.37
C TYR A 129 1.43 8.95 14.65
N THR A 130 2.22 8.07 15.26
CA THR A 130 2.35 6.66 14.91
C THR A 130 2.12 5.78 16.14
N GLY A 131 1.76 4.51 15.90
CA GLY A 131 1.39 3.58 16.96
C GLY A 131 -0.05 3.75 17.45
N SER A 132 -0.38 3.08 18.56
CA SER A 132 -1.73 3.07 19.13
C SER A 132 -1.89 4.15 20.20
N LEU A 133 -2.92 4.99 20.09
CA LEU A 133 -3.23 6.02 21.10
C LEU A 133 -3.65 5.44 22.46
N ASP A 134 -4.05 4.17 22.49
CA ASP A 134 -4.43 3.46 23.71
C ASP A 134 -3.19 2.95 24.48
N ASP A 135 -2.04 2.89 23.82
CA ASP A 135 -0.76 2.46 24.39
C ASP A 135 0.23 3.64 24.43
N SER A 136 0.26 4.31 25.59
CA SER A 136 1.11 5.48 25.81
C SER A 136 2.62 5.18 25.72
N GLN A 137 3.04 3.91 25.74
CA GLN A 137 4.46 3.55 25.64
C GLN A 137 4.94 3.44 24.19
N ASN A 138 4.03 3.06 23.28
CA ASN A 138 4.36 2.81 21.88
C ASN A 138 3.86 3.91 20.93
N VAL A 139 3.08 4.86 21.43
CA VAL A 139 2.66 6.02 20.66
C VAL A 139 3.78 7.06 20.55
N ARG A 140 3.97 7.60 19.35
CA ARG A 140 4.82 8.77 19.12
C ARG A 140 3.97 9.88 18.54
N VAL A 141 4.06 11.07 19.11
CA VAL A 141 3.35 12.25 18.63
C VAL A 141 4.37 13.34 18.32
N ASP A 142 4.34 13.82 17.09
CA ASP A 142 5.30 14.79 16.57
C ASP A 142 4.58 16.03 16.04
N CYS A 143 5.19 17.20 16.27
CA CYS A 143 4.77 18.43 15.64
C CYS A 143 5.40 18.52 14.24
N ILE A 144 4.60 18.23 13.22
CA ILE A 144 5.01 18.13 11.82
C ILE A 144 4.65 19.39 11.02
N TYR A 145 5.50 19.76 10.07
CA TYR A 145 5.27 20.89 9.17
C TYR A 145 4.56 20.44 7.89
N GLU A 146 3.55 21.19 7.48
CA GLU A 146 2.90 20.99 6.19
C GLU A 146 3.58 21.84 5.12
N SER A 147 4.19 21.19 4.13
CA SER A 147 4.74 21.89 2.96
C SER A 147 3.62 22.26 1.99
N LYS A 148 3.07 23.46 2.14
CA LYS A 148 1.99 23.98 1.27
C LYS A 148 2.37 24.04 -0.21
N ASP A 149 3.66 24.15 -0.51
CA ASP A 149 4.19 24.20 -1.88
C ASP A 149 4.05 22.86 -2.63
N ALA A 150 3.90 21.74 -1.91
CA ALA A 150 3.73 20.43 -2.53
C ALA A 150 2.35 20.31 -3.19
N GLN A 151 1.30 20.93 -2.64
CA GLN A 151 -0.05 20.85 -3.20
C GLN A 151 -0.16 21.56 -4.56
N ALA A 152 0.55 22.68 -4.74
CA ALA A 152 0.55 23.45 -5.98
C ALA A 152 1.11 22.63 -7.18
N ALA A 153 1.91 21.61 -6.94
CA ALA A 153 2.42 20.72 -7.99
C ALA A 153 1.40 19.67 -8.46
N PHE A 154 0.36 19.39 -7.66
CA PHE A 154 -0.66 18.36 -7.96
C PHE A 154 -2.02 18.95 -8.36
N ILE A 155 -2.24 20.25 -8.11
CA ILE A 155 -3.43 20.97 -8.58
C ILE A 155 -3.11 21.55 -9.96
N PRO A 156 -3.74 21.08 -11.07
CA PRO A 156 -3.58 21.74 -12.35
C PRO A 156 -4.04 23.21 -12.21
N PRO A 157 -3.34 24.18 -12.82
CA PRO A 157 -3.71 25.58 -12.66
C PRO A 157 -5.17 25.76 -13.10
N SER A 158 -6.04 26.07 -12.13
CA SER A 158 -7.38 26.55 -12.43
C SER A 158 -7.20 27.83 -13.23
N GLN A 159 -7.64 27.81 -14.50
CA GLN A 159 -7.59 28.99 -15.36
C GLN A 159 -8.21 30.18 -14.61
N PRO A 160 -7.52 31.32 -14.50
CA PRO A 160 -8.10 32.49 -13.87
C PRO A 160 -9.29 32.96 -14.70
N SER A 161 -10.45 33.07 -14.05
CA SER A 161 -11.57 33.87 -14.53
C SER A 161 -11.07 35.29 -14.79
N GLN A 162 -11.02 35.69 -16.07
CA GLN A 162 -10.70 37.07 -16.43
C GLN A 162 -11.84 38.00 -15.99
N PRO A 163 -11.51 39.22 -15.54
CA PRO A 163 -12.50 40.24 -15.19
C PRO A 163 -13.31 40.73 -16.39
#